data_AF-A0A9J9BBV9-F1
#
_entry.id   AF-A0A9J9BBV9-F1
#
_cell.length_a   1.000
_cell.length_b   1.000
_cell.length_c   1.000
_cell.angle_alpha   90.00
_cell.angle_beta   90.00
_cell.angle_gamma   90.00
#
_symmetry.space_group_name_H-M   'P 1'
#
loop_
_entity.id
_entity.type
_entity.pdbx_description
1 polymer ?
#
loop_
_entity_poly.entity_id
_entity_poly.type
_entity_poly.pdbx_seq_one_letter_code
_entity_poly.pdbx_strand_id
1 'polypeptide(L)'
;MTSRKKTENLSFEESMQELDSIVNQMEEGELSLEDALGRFERGIQLARHSQNKLKQAEQKVQILMGQDEQAPLADFDPNNTQD
;
A
#
# COMPACT_ATOMS: atom_id res chain seq x y z
N MET A 1 14.85 14.19 -16.49
CA MET A 1 13.48 13.84 -16.91
C MET A 1 13.19 12.41 -16.48
N THR A 2 12.62 12.22 -15.29
CA THR A 2 12.25 10.90 -14.77
C THR A 2 10.82 10.58 -15.21
N SER A 3 10.68 9.63 -16.12
CA SER A 3 9.38 9.13 -16.57
C SER A 3 8.62 8.54 -15.37
N ARG A 4 7.42 9.06 -15.05
CA ARG A 4 6.61 8.57 -13.93
C ARG A 4 6.17 7.13 -14.23
N LYS A 5 6.57 6.17 -13.38
CA LYS A 5 6.16 4.76 -13.52
C LYS A 5 4.65 4.64 -13.26
N LYS A 6 3.97 3.81 -14.05
CA LYS A 6 2.58 3.42 -13.79
C LYS A 6 2.49 2.70 -12.43
N THR A 7 1.39 2.91 -11.71
CA THR A 7 1.16 2.34 -10.36
C THR A 7 1.36 0.83 -10.32
N GLU A 8 0.83 0.13 -11.33
CA GLU A 8 0.91 -1.34 -11.48
C GLU A 8 2.36 -1.88 -11.49
N ASN A 9 3.33 -1.06 -11.86
CA ASN A 9 4.74 -1.43 -11.98
C ASN A 9 5.59 -1.03 -10.78
N LEU A 10 5.01 -0.43 -9.74
CA LEU A 10 5.74 -0.02 -8.55
C LEU A 10 5.93 -1.20 -7.59
N SER A 11 7.11 -1.31 -6.98
CA SER A 11 7.32 -2.10 -5.76
C SER A 11 6.48 -1.55 -4.58
N PHE A 12 6.38 -2.33 -3.50
CA PHE A 12 5.67 -1.88 -2.31
C PHE A 12 6.41 -0.66 -1.71
N GLU A 13 7.73 -0.74 -1.61
CA GLU A 13 8.59 0.32 -1.09
C GLU A 13 8.49 1.60 -1.93
N GLU A 14 8.54 1.50 -3.27
CA GLU A 14 8.36 2.67 -4.15
C GLU A 14 6.96 3.29 -3.98
N SER A 15 5.93 2.47 -3.81
CA SER A 15 4.55 2.96 -3.63
C SER A 15 4.39 3.71 -2.31
N MET A 16 5.01 3.20 -1.24
CA MET A 16 5.01 3.84 0.07
C MET A 16 5.81 5.14 0.07
N GLN A 17 6.97 5.18 -0.60
CA GLN A 17 7.75 6.41 -0.73
C GLN A 17 7.00 7.50 -1.50
N GLU A 18 6.31 7.13 -2.59
CA GLU A 18 5.51 8.11 -3.34
C GLU A 18 4.30 8.58 -2.52
N LEU A 19 3.66 7.69 -1.76
CA LEU A 19 2.54 8.04 -0.87
C LEU A 19 2.97 9.02 0.22
N ASP A 20 4.11 8.77 0.87
CA ASP A 20 4.69 9.67 1.88
C ASP A 20 4.99 11.06 1.30
N SER A 21 5.60 11.10 0.11
CA SER A 21 5.83 12.36 -0.60
C SER A 21 4.52 13.11 -0.91
N ILE A 22 3.45 12.40 -1.25
CA ILE A 22 2.14 13.02 -1.51
C ILE A 22 1.55 13.60 -0.23
N VAL A 23 1.60 12.86 0.87
CA VAL A 23 1.11 13.33 2.18
C VAL A 23 1.86 14.59 2.60
N ASN A 24 3.19 14.56 2.58
CA ASN A 24 4.02 15.73 2.91
C ASN A 24 3.63 16.96 2.08
N GLN A 25 3.44 16.79 0.77
CA GLN A 25 3.05 17.88 -0.13
C GLN A 25 1.62 18.39 0.12
N MET A 26 0.71 17.52 0.58
CA MET A 26 -0.63 17.93 0.97
C MET A 26 -0.64 18.69 2.30
N GLU A 27 0.25 18.34 3.22
CA GLU A 27 0.41 19.00 4.52
C GLU A 27 1.08 20.38 4.41
N GLU A 28 1.96 20.58 3.41
CA GLU A 28 2.58 21.88 3.11
C GLU A 28 1.55 22.97 2.75
N GLY A 29 0.37 22.59 2.24
CA GLY A 29 -0.76 23.49 2.07
C GLY A 29 -0.68 24.50 0.91
N GLU A 30 0.40 24.51 0.11
CA GLU A 30 0.58 25.43 -1.03
C GLU A 30 -0.05 24.92 -2.35
N LEU A 31 -0.93 23.92 -2.29
CA LEU A 31 -1.51 23.30 -3.48
C LEU A 31 -2.77 24.01 -3.97
N SER A 32 -2.90 24.12 -5.29
CA SER A 32 -4.19 24.45 -5.89
C SER A 32 -5.19 23.31 -5.64
N LEU A 33 -6.50 23.61 -5.73
CA LEU A 33 -7.53 22.59 -5.57
C LEU A 33 -7.38 21.44 -6.60
N GLU A 34 -7.06 21.77 -7.85
CA GLU A 34 -6.87 20.79 -8.92
C GLU A 34 -5.66 19.88 -8.61
N ASP A 35 -4.56 20.47 -8.14
CA ASP A 35 -3.37 19.70 -7.74
C ASP A 35 -3.65 18.81 -6.53
N ALA A 36 -4.37 19.33 -5.53
CA ALA A 36 -4.76 18.58 -4.34
C ALA A 36 -5.63 17.37 -4.71
N LEU A 37 -6.59 17.54 -5.62
CA LEU A 37 -7.43 16.45 -6.12
C LEU A 37 -6.61 15.40 -6.89
N GLY A 38 -5.71 15.84 -7.78
CA GLY A 38 -4.85 14.92 -8.53
C GLY A 38 -3.90 14.12 -7.62
N ARG A 39 -3.36 14.76 -6.59
CA ARG A 39 -2.53 14.09 -5.57
C ARG A 39 -3.33 13.11 -4.73
N PHE A 40 -4.54 13.48 -4.31
CA PHE A 40 -5.43 12.60 -3.58
C PHE A 40 -5.77 11.35 -4.40
N GLU A 41 -6.16 11.52 -5.68
CA GLU A 41 -6.44 10.40 -6.57
C GLU A 41 -5.22 9.48 -6.69
N ARG A 42 -4.03 10.06 -6.91
CA ARG A 42 -2.79 9.30 -6.96
C ARG A 42 -2.52 8.54 -5.66
N GLY A 43 -2.72 9.17 -4.52
CA GLY A 43 -2.58 8.55 -3.19
C GLY A 43 -3.50 7.35 -3.02
N ILE A 44 -4.77 7.46 -3.42
CA ILE A 44 -5.73 6.34 -3.38
C ILE A 44 -5.28 5.17 -4.26
N GLN A 45 -4.78 5.45 -5.47
CA GLN A 45 -4.26 4.41 -6.36
C GLN A 45 -3.06 3.67 -5.73
N LEU A 46 -2.11 4.41 -5.15
CA LEU A 46 -0.93 3.85 -4.48
C LEU A 46 -1.30 3.02 -3.26
N ALA A 47 -2.24 3.50 -2.43
CA ALA A 47 -2.71 2.79 -1.25
C ALA A 47 -3.37 1.45 -1.63
N ARG A 48 -4.25 1.45 -2.64
CA ARG A 48 -4.91 0.23 -3.15
C ARG A 48 -3.89 -0.77 -3.71
N HIS A 49 -2.92 -0.29 -4.47
CA HIS A 49 -1.86 -1.14 -5.01
C HIS A 49 -1.03 -1.78 -3.90
N SER A 50 -0.66 -0.99 -2.88
CA SER A 50 0.09 -1.47 -1.72
C SER A 50 -0.67 -2.54 -0.93
N GLN A 51 -1.97 -2.32 -0.68
CA GLN A 51 -2.85 -3.31 -0.06
C GLN A 51 -2.91 -4.61 -0.86
N ASN A 52 -3.02 -4.54 -2.19
CA ASN A 52 -3.04 -5.73 -3.03
C ASN A 52 -1.71 -6.49 -2.97
N LYS A 53 -0.57 -5.79 -2.94
CA LYS A 53 0.74 -6.43 -2.77
C LYS A 53 0.87 -7.14 -1.42
N LEU A 54 0.38 -6.52 -0.35
CA LEU A 54 0.37 -7.14 0.98
C LEU A 54 -0.49 -8.41 1.00
N LYS A 55 -1.70 -8.37 0.42
CA LYS A 55 -2.56 -9.57 0.29
C LYS A 55 -1.88 -10.71 -0.47
N GLN A 56 -1.21 -10.40 -1.57
CA GLN A 56 -0.46 -11.40 -2.34
C GLN A 56 0.71 -11.99 -1.55
N ALA A 57 1.43 -11.14 -0.79
CA ALA A 57 2.52 -11.60 0.06
C ALA A 57 2.00 -12.50 1.19
N GLU A 58 0.89 -12.12 1.84
CA GLU A 58 0.22 -12.89 2.87
C GLU A 58 -0.24 -14.27 2.36
N GLN A 59 -0.94 -14.30 1.21
CA GLN A 59 -1.35 -15.56 0.57
C GLN A 59 -0.14 -16.47 0.28
N LYS A 60 0.96 -15.89 -0.21
CA LYS A 60 2.19 -16.65 -0.48
C LYS A 60 2.78 -17.23 0.81
N VAL A 61 2.77 -16.48 1.91
CA VAL A 61 3.23 -16.98 3.22
C VAL A 61 2.35 -18.13 3.70
N GLN A 62 1.02 -18.02 3.59
CA GLN A 62 0.09 -19.08 4.00
C GLN A 62 0.32 -20.39 3.24
N ILE A 63 0.47 -20.31 1.91
CA ILE A 63 0.80 -21.47 1.08
C ILE A 63 2.12 -22.11 1.52
N LEU A 64 3.15 -21.31 1.80
CA LEU A 64 4.45 -21.81 2.27
C LEU A 64 4.40 -22.45 3.65
N MET A 65 3.50 -21.98 4.52
CA MET A 65 3.26 -22.55 5.85
C MET A 65 2.37 -23.80 5.82
N GLY A 66 1.88 -24.22 4.65
CA GLY A 66 0.99 -25.36 4.52
C GLY A 66 -0.40 -25.14 5.14
N GLN A 67 -0.80 -23.88 5.29
CA GLN A 67 -2.16 -23.52 5.71
C GLN A 67 -3.06 -23.52 4.46
N ASP A 68 -4.25 -24.11 4.56
CA ASP A 68 -5.26 -24.14 3.49
C ASP A 68 -5.59 -22.71 3.03
N GLU A 69 -5.71 -22.48 1.71
CA GLU A 69 -6.09 -21.17 1.11
C GLU A 69 -7.47 -20.64 1.58
N GLN A 70 -8.25 -21.48 2.27
CA GLN A 70 -9.57 -21.16 2.81
C GLN A 70 -9.54 -20.90 4.34
N ALA A 71 -8.38 -21.02 4.98
CA ALA A 71 -8.25 -20.62 6.37
C ALA A 71 -8.56 -19.13 6.49
N PRO A 72 -9.53 -18.73 7.33
CA PRO A 72 -9.84 -17.31 7.49
C PRO A 72 -8.60 -16.56 7.93
N LEU A 73 -8.34 -15.41 7.32
CA LEU A 73 -7.33 -14.47 7.79
C LEU A 73 -7.71 -14.13 9.23
N ALA A 74 -7.01 -14.71 10.20
CA ALA A 74 -7.13 -14.28 11.58
C ALA A 74 -6.47 -12.92 11.66
N ASP A 75 -7.19 -11.92 12.17
CA ASP A 75 -6.58 -10.63 12.48
C ASP A 75 -5.35 -10.87 13.36
N PHE A 76 -4.23 -10.27 12.99
CA PHE A 76 -3.03 -10.29 13.82
C PHE A 76 -3.34 -9.55 15.13
N ASP A 77 -3.60 -10.31 16.20
CA ASP A 77 -3.76 -9.79 17.56
C ASP A 77 -2.39 -9.80 18.28
N PRO A 78 -1.73 -8.64 18.45
CA PRO A 78 -0.44 -8.56 19.13
C PRO A 78 -0.49 -8.90 20.62
N ASN A 79 -1.67 -9.06 21.23
CA ASN A 79 -1.83 -9.50 22.61
C ASN A 79 -2.03 -11.02 22.76
N ASN A 80 -2.22 -11.77 21.67
CA ASN A 80 -2.32 -13.23 21.72
C ASN A 80 -0.93 -13.86 21.55
N THR A 81 -0.06 -13.66 22.54
CA THR A 81 1.16 -14.47 22.67
C THR A 81 0.73 -15.81 23.26
N GLN A 82 0.45 -16.80 22.41
CA GLN A 82 0.19 -18.16 22.86
C GLN A 82 1.55 -18.84 23.11
N ASP A 83 1.75 -19.27 24.36
CA ASP A 83 2.86 -20.12 24.87
C ASP A 83 3.31 -21.21 23.88
#